data_AF-A0A3C1LR23-F1
#
_entry.id   AF-A0A3C1LR23-F1
#
_cell.length_a   1.000
_cell.length_b   1.000
_cell.length_c   1.000
_cell.angle_alpha   90.00
_cell.angle_beta   90.00
_cell.angle_gamma   90.00
#
_symmetry.space_group_name_H-M   'P 1'
#
loop_
_entity.id
_entity.type
_entity.pdbx_description
1 polymer ?
#
loop_
_entity_poly.entity_id
_entity_poly.type
_entity_poly.pdbx_seq_one_letter_code
_entity_poly.pdbx_strand_id
1 'polypeptide(L)'
;MELKNGQNIHGFVVKRVRRSDELKGTMYELEHTRTGAQLAWLDNKEKNKLFCISFKTTPEDSTGVFHIIEHTVLCGSDKYPVKEPFL
;
A
#
# COMPACT_ATOMS: atom_id res chain seq x y z
N MET A 1 -13.01 -9.99 -8.81
CA MET A 1 -13.05 -9.01 -9.92
C MET A 1 -11.81 -9.26 -10.75
N GLU A 2 -11.95 -9.49 -12.06
CA GLU A 2 -10.80 -9.65 -12.95
C GLU A 2 -10.49 -8.30 -13.60
N LEU A 3 -9.32 -7.74 -13.28
CA LEU A 3 -8.84 -6.51 -13.91
C LEU A 3 -8.01 -6.84 -15.14
N LYS A 4 -8.05 -5.95 -16.14
CA LYS A 4 -7.29 -6.10 -17.40
C LYS A 4 -6.20 -5.04 -17.49
N ASN A 5 -5.10 -5.35 -18.19
CA ASN A 5 -4.05 -4.37 -18.49
C ASN A 5 -4.66 -3.13 -19.16
N GLY A 6 -4.21 -1.94 -18.74
CA GLY A 6 -4.70 -0.65 -19.24
C GLY A 6 -6.03 -0.19 -18.65
N GLN A 7 -6.72 -1.02 -17.86
CA GLN A 7 -7.96 -0.60 -17.20
C GLN A 7 -7.70 0.50 -16.17
N ASN A 8 -8.52 1.55 -16.20
CA ASN A 8 -8.53 2.59 -15.18
C ASN A 8 -9.63 2.32 -14.15
N ILE A 9 -9.29 2.34 -12.88
CA ILE A 9 -10.21 2.11 -11.76
C ILE A 9 -9.83 3.01 -10.58
N HIS A 10 -10.77 3.84 -10.11
CA HIS A 10 -10.57 4.75 -8.97
C HIS A 10 -9.27 5.59 -9.04
N GLY A 11 -8.87 6.00 -10.26
CA GLY A 11 -7.65 6.78 -10.47
C GLY A 11 -6.37 5.95 -10.62
N PHE A 12 -6.44 4.63 -10.53
CA PHE A 12 -5.33 3.71 -10.77
C PHE A 12 -5.43 3.07 -12.16
N VAL A 13 -4.32 3.01 -12.89
CA VAL A 13 -4.21 2.26 -14.14
C VAL A 13 -3.50 0.94 -13.88
N VAL A 14 -4.10 -0.16 -14.36
CA VAL A 14 -3.48 -1.50 -14.31
C VAL A 14 -2.32 -1.54 -15.30
N LYS A 15 -1.10 -1.59 -14.78
CA LYS A 15 0.13 -1.66 -15.58
C LYS A 15 0.45 -3.10 -15.97
N ARG A 16 0.18 -4.05 -15.06
CA ARG A 16 0.49 -5.45 -15.27
C ARG A 16 -0.46 -6.38 -14.52
N VAL A 17 -0.79 -7.50 -15.14
CA VAL A 17 -1.51 -8.63 -14.53
C VAL A 17 -0.70 -9.90 -14.74
N ARG A 18 -0.46 -10.66 -13.66
CA ARG A 18 0.32 -11.90 -13.71
C ARG A 18 -0.28 -12.96 -12.80
N ARG A 19 -0.38 -14.19 -13.29
CA ARG A 19 -0.61 -15.36 -12.45
C ARG A 19 0.69 -15.73 -11.72
N SER A 20 0.60 -16.09 -10.45
CA SER A 20 1.68 -16.71 -9.68
C SER A 20 1.17 -18.00 -9.06
N ASP A 21 1.75 -19.12 -9.46
CA ASP A 21 1.39 -20.43 -8.94
C ASP A 21 1.95 -20.63 -7.52
N GLU A 22 3.15 -20.11 -7.25
CA GLU A 22 3.78 -20.12 -5.93
C GLU A 22 2.91 -19.41 -4.88
N LEU A 23 2.39 -18.23 -5.23
CA LEU A 23 1.51 -17.44 -4.36
C LEU A 23 0.04 -17.83 -4.47
N LYS A 24 -0.29 -18.84 -5.29
CA LYS A 24 -1.64 -19.36 -5.53
C LYS A 24 -2.66 -18.27 -5.90
N GLY A 25 -2.24 -17.28 -6.67
CA GLY A 25 -3.05 -16.08 -6.90
C GLY A 25 -2.69 -15.30 -8.16
N THR A 26 -3.45 -14.24 -8.40
CA THR A 26 -3.19 -13.29 -9.48
C THR A 26 -2.68 -11.99 -8.87
N MET A 27 -1.49 -11.57 -9.30
CA MET A 27 -0.89 -10.28 -8.95
C MET A 27 -1.32 -9.22 -9.96
N TYR A 28 -1.82 -8.10 -9.44
CA TYR A 28 -2.14 -6.89 -10.18
C TYR A 28 -1.18 -5.79 -9.73
N GLU A 29 -0.49 -5.19 -10.68
CA GLU A 29 0.37 -4.03 -10.46
C GLU A 29 -0.30 -2.81 -11.09
N LEU A 30 -0.62 -1.83 -10.25
CA LEU A 30 -1.33 -0.63 -10.63
C LEU A 30 -0.52 0.62 -10.26
N GLU A 31 -0.80 1.72 -10.93
CA GLU A 31 -0.18 3.02 -10.69
C GLU A 31 -1.26 4.10 -10.62
N HIS A 32 -1.24 4.91 -9.56
CA HIS A 32 -2.15 6.02 -9.40
C HIS A 32 -1.80 7.15 -10.37
N THR A 33 -2.72 7.49 -11.26
CA THR A 33 -2.52 8.45 -12.37
C THR A 33 -2.05 9.83 -11.91
N ARG A 34 -2.51 10.31 -10.74
CA ARG A 34 -2.18 11.66 -10.26
C ARG A 34 -0.89 11.73 -9.45
N THR A 35 -0.58 10.71 -8.66
CA THR A 35 0.55 10.77 -7.69
C THR A 35 1.71 9.86 -8.06
N GLY A 36 1.53 8.95 -9.02
CA GLY A 36 2.50 7.90 -9.33
C GLY A 36 2.60 6.81 -8.27
N ALA A 37 1.74 6.82 -7.24
CA ALA A 37 1.77 5.80 -6.18
C ALA A 37 1.53 4.41 -6.77
N GLN A 38 2.40 3.48 -6.43
CA GLN A 38 2.35 2.11 -6.91
C GLN A 38 1.51 1.25 -5.96
N LEU A 39 0.71 0.35 -6.53
CA LEU A 39 -0.10 -0.61 -5.80
C LEU A 39 0.16 -2.01 -6.35
N ALA A 40 0.54 -2.93 -5.46
CA ALA A 40 0.61 -4.36 -5.74
C ALA A 40 -0.54 -5.06 -5.00
N TRP A 41 -1.42 -5.71 -5.73
CA TRP A 41 -2.56 -6.45 -5.17
C TRP A 41 -2.47 -7.92 -5.56
N LEU A 42 -2.37 -8.80 -4.57
CA LEU A 42 -2.48 -10.24 -4.72
C LEU A 42 -3.92 -10.71 -4.44
N ASP A 43 -4.60 -11.24 -5.45
CA ASP A 43 -5.88 -11.94 -5.29
C ASP A 43 -5.64 -13.46 -5.25
N ASN A 44 -5.58 -14.01 -4.04
CA ASN A 44 -5.42 -15.44 -3.76
C ASN A 44 -6.65 -16.07 -3.06
N LYS A 45 -7.79 -15.36 -3.04
CA LYS A 45 -9.07 -15.80 -2.41
C LYS A 45 -9.01 -16.10 -0.91
N GLU A 46 -7.95 -15.68 -0.22
CA GLU A 46 -7.85 -15.86 1.23
C GLU A 46 -8.88 -15.02 2.00
N LYS A 47 -9.35 -15.60 3.12
CA LYS A 47 -10.27 -14.92 4.04
C LYS A 47 -9.55 -13.84 4.83
N ASN A 48 -8.32 -14.12 5.27
CA ASN A 48 -7.49 -13.15 5.97
C ASN A 48 -6.93 -12.16 4.95
N LYS A 49 -7.22 -10.87 5.14
CA LYS A 49 -6.83 -9.80 4.23
C LYS A 49 -5.75 -8.97 4.89
N LEU A 50 -4.71 -8.66 4.14
CA LEU A 50 -3.62 -7.80 4.58
C LEU A 50 -3.60 -6.53 3.72
N PHE A 51 -3.39 -5.40 4.37
CA PHE A 51 -3.07 -4.13 3.74
C PHE A 51 -1.75 -3.64 4.29
N CYS A 52 -0.89 -3.14 3.40
CA CYS A 52 0.39 -2.55 3.76
C CYS A 52 0.64 -1.33 2.87
N ILE A 53 1.31 -0.33 3.43
CA ILE A 53 1.80 0.85 2.74
C ILE A 53 3.26 1.04 3.13
N SER A 54 4.09 1.49 2.20
CA SER A 54 5.52 1.66 2.43
C SER A 54 5.99 2.99 1.86
N PHE A 55 6.92 3.63 2.56
CA PHE A 55 7.54 4.88 2.17
C PHE A 55 9.05 4.68 2.11
N LYS A 56 9.72 5.35 1.17
CA LYS A 56 11.18 5.34 1.10
C LYS A 56 11.75 6.21 2.22
N THR A 57 12.45 5.61 3.17
CA THR A 57 12.97 6.25 4.39
C THR A 57 14.48 6.05 4.52
N THR A 58 15.26 6.66 3.61
CA THR A 58 16.73 6.57 3.62
C THR A 58 17.30 7.57 4.65
N PRO A 59 17.92 7.13 5.78
CA PRO A 59 18.44 8.02 6.81
C PRO A 59 19.71 8.74 6.36
N GLU A 60 19.81 10.02 6.70
CA GLU A 60 21.02 10.84 6.51
C GLU A 60 21.91 10.87 7.77
N ASP A 61 21.34 10.52 8.93
CA ASP A 61 22.01 10.50 10.23
C ASP A 61 21.47 9.39 11.16
N SER A 62 21.97 9.37 12.40
CA SER A 62 21.59 8.38 13.45
C SER A 62 20.57 8.90 14.46
N THR A 63 19.80 9.93 14.14
CA THR A 63 18.78 10.49 15.06
C THR A 63 17.60 9.55 15.31
N GLY A 64 17.40 8.56 14.43
CA GLY A 64 16.23 7.67 14.48
C GLY A 64 14.94 8.31 14.00
N VAL A 65 15.01 9.44 13.28
CA VAL A 65 13.83 10.24 12.89
C VAL A 65 12.73 9.43 12.19
N PHE A 66 13.06 8.47 11.31
CA PHE A 66 12.04 7.66 10.65
C PHE A 66 11.33 6.68 11.59
N HIS A 67 12.02 6.18 12.61
CA HIS A 67 11.41 5.34 13.64
C HIS A 67 10.51 6.18 14.56
N ILE A 68 10.95 7.38 14.93
CA ILE A 68 10.12 8.33 15.68
C ILE A 68 8.85 8.70 14.87
N ILE A 69 8.99 8.95 13.57
CA ILE A 69 7.85 9.24 12.67
C ILE A 69 6.89 8.04 12.62
N GLU A 70 7.39 6.82 12.47
CA GLU A 70 6.56 5.60 12.43
C GLU A 70 5.66 5.46 13.66
N HIS A 71 6.17 5.74 14.86
CA HIS A 71 5.34 5.76 16.07
C HIS A 71 4.38 6.96 16.13
N THR A 72 4.84 8.15 15.77
CA THR A 72 4.06 9.38 15.98
C THR A 72 2.90 9.54 15.00
N VAL A 73 2.99 9.00 13.77
CA VAL A 73 1.86 9.00 12.82
C VAL A 73 0.68 8.13 13.30
N LEU A 74 0.91 7.26 14.27
CA LEU A 74 -0.11 6.42 14.90
C LEU A 74 -0.78 7.09 16.10
N CYS A 75 -0.36 8.30 16.50
CA CYS A 75 -0.89 9.01 17.67
C CYS A 75 -2.11 9.90 17.39
N GLY A 76 -2.55 10.01 16.14
CA GLY A 76 -3.73 10.81 15.75
C GLY A 76 -3.68 11.22 14.28
N SER A 77 -4.82 11.71 13.75
CA SER A 77 -4.87 12.31 12.41
C SER A 77 -5.96 13.39 12.35
N ASP A 78 -5.96 14.23 11.32
CA ASP A 78 -7.00 15.25 11.12
C ASP A 78 -8.42 14.65 11.09
N LYS A 79 -8.57 13.47 10.49
CA LYS A 79 -9.86 12.78 10.39
C LYS A 79 -10.24 12.04 11.68
N TYR A 80 -9.23 11.59 12.44
CA TYR A 80 -9.41 10.87 13.70
C TYR A 80 -8.56 11.56 14.78
N PRO A 81 -9.00 12.73 15.29
CA PRO A 81 -8.23 13.56 16.23
C PRO A 81 -8.37 13.05 17.66
N VAL A 82 -8.25 11.74 17.85
CA VAL A 82 -8.24 11.08 19.15
C VAL A 82 -6.80 10.77 19.53
N LYS A 83 -6.51 10.76 20.83
CA LYS A 83 -5.20 10.37 21.34
C LYS A 83 -4.99 8.87 21.15
N GLU A 84 -3.83 8.49 20.62
CA GLU A 84 -3.38 7.08 20.56
C GLU A 84 -4.39 6.11 19.89
N PRO A 85 -4.85 6.36 18.64
CA PRO A 85 -5.83 5.49 17.97
C PRO A 85 -5.37 4.05 17.71
N PHE A 86 -4.06 3.79 17.75
CA PHE A 86 -3.47 2.48 17.49
C PHE A 86 -2.63 1.94 18.66
N LEU A 87 -2.58 2.65 19.80
CA LEU A 87 -1.82 2.25 20.99
C LEU A 87 -2.74 1.84 22.14
#